data_AF-A0A6N9EP59-F1
#
_entry.id   AF-A0A6N9EP59-F1
#
_cell.length_a   1.000
_cell.length_b   1.000
_cell.length_c   1.000
_cell.angle_alpha   90.00
_cell.angle_beta   90.00
_cell.angle_gamma   90.00
#
_symmetry.space_group_name_H-M   'P 1'
#
loop_
_entity.id
_entity.type
_entity.pdbx_description
1 polymer ?
#
loop_
_entity_poly.entity_id
_entity_poly.type
_entity_poly.pdbx_seq_one_letter_code
_entity_poly.pdbx_strand_id
1 'polypeptide(L)'
;METVTLLDLGPILAAVLGPMLLFVAASMRYQHVDSAKTRELIVTAFERARKDSRELINEAKKENLELHRQNRELIRQNRDLVEKVRTENREQIESAYNRTREEMSTLITRNHDLIMRNHDLIMNNSEGLSDVRERLGRIEGHLRIVPPPEHESDNGDDAARAA
;
A
#
# COMPACT_ATOMS: atom_id res chain seq x y z
N MET A 1 54.44 -67.00 75.25
CA MET A 1 53.45 -66.32 74.39
C MET A 1 52.80 -65.27 75.26
N GLU A 2 53.30 -64.04 75.18
CA GLU A 2 52.73 -62.93 75.93
C GLU A 2 51.35 -62.61 75.35
N THR A 3 50.31 -62.82 76.14
CA THR A 3 48.94 -62.46 75.78
C THR A 3 48.81 -60.95 75.88
N VAL A 4 48.97 -60.27 74.75
CA VAL A 4 48.66 -58.84 74.65
C VAL A 4 47.19 -58.67 75.05
N THR A 5 46.96 -58.02 76.19
CA THR A 5 45.61 -57.80 76.68
C THR A 5 44.97 -56.66 75.90
N LEU A 6 43.67 -56.74 75.66
CA LEU A 6 42.88 -55.72 74.96
C LEU A 6 43.04 -54.31 75.59
N LEU A 7 43.46 -54.25 76.86
CA LEU A 7 43.70 -53.02 77.61
C LEU A 7 44.92 -52.23 77.11
N ASP A 8 45.99 -52.90 76.65
CA ASP A 8 47.22 -52.24 76.17
C ASP A 8 47.08 -51.70 74.74
N LEU A 9 46.11 -52.21 73.98
CA LEU A 9 45.81 -51.76 72.62
C LEU A 9 44.97 -50.47 72.60
N GLY A 10 44.25 -50.17 73.68
CA GLY A 10 43.34 -49.03 73.81
C GLY A 10 44.00 -47.67 73.57
N PRO A 11 45.15 -47.35 74.18
CA PRO A 11 45.88 -46.11 73.95
C PRO A 11 46.37 -45.96 72.51
N ILE A 12 46.82 -47.05 71.89
CA ILE A 12 47.28 -47.06 70.49
C ILE A 12 46.10 -46.82 69.54
N LEU A 13 44.96 -47.49 69.78
CA LEU A 13 43.71 -47.27 69.06
C LEU A 13 43.21 -45.83 69.22
N ALA A 14 43.26 -45.26 70.43
CA ALA A 14 42.89 -43.87 70.68
C ALA A 14 43.83 -42.87 69.97
N ALA A 15 45.14 -43.14 69.97
CA ALA A 15 46.13 -42.30 69.31
C ALA A 15 46.02 -42.31 67.78
N VAL A 16 45.53 -43.40 67.18
CA VAL A 16 45.35 -43.52 65.72
C VAL A 16 43.95 -43.08 65.28
N LEU A 17 42.90 -43.54 65.97
CA LEU A 17 41.51 -43.22 65.61
C LEU A 17 41.12 -41.79 65.99
N GLY A 18 41.67 -41.24 67.08
CA GLY A 18 41.37 -39.88 67.53
C GLY A 18 41.65 -38.82 66.45
N PRO A 19 42.86 -38.76 65.88
CA PRO A 19 43.19 -37.84 64.79
C PRO A 19 42.36 -38.08 63.53
N MET A 20 42.09 -39.35 63.18
CA MET A 20 41.24 -39.67 62.02
C MET A 20 39.80 -39.14 62.20
N LEU A 21 39.18 -39.38 63.35
CA LEU A 21 37.85 -38.86 63.66
C LEU A 21 37.81 -37.34 63.68
N LEU A 22 38.85 -36.69 64.23
CA LEU A 22 38.98 -35.24 64.23
C LEU A 22 39.09 -34.68 62.80
N PHE A 23 39.89 -35.34 61.95
CA PHE A 23 40.04 -34.98 60.54
C PHE A 23 38.72 -35.12 59.79
N VAL A 24 38.01 -36.25 59.93
CA VAL A 24 36.68 -36.44 59.31
C VAL A 24 35.68 -35.38 59.78
N ALA A 25 35.62 -35.11 61.09
CA ALA A 25 34.74 -34.08 61.64
C ALA A 25 35.07 -32.67 61.12
N ALA A 26 36.37 -32.34 61.02
CA ALA A 26 36.83 -31.08 60.44
C ALA A 26 36.50 -30.98 58.94
N SER A 27 36.71 -32.05 58.17
CA SER A 27 36.36 -32.11 56.74
C SER A 27 34.85 -31.97 56.52
N MET A 28 34.03 -32.66 57.31
CA MET A 28 32.57 -32.53 57.24
C MET A 28 32.10 -31.10 57.56
N ARG A 29 32.66 -30.46 58.60
CA ARG A 29 32.35 -29.05 58.90
C ARG A 29 32.78 -28.12 57.78
N TYR A 30 33.96 -28.33 57.21
CA TYR A 30 34.45 -27.53 56.09
C TYR A 30 33.55 -27.65 54.86
N GLN A 31 33.19 -28.88 54.47
CA GLN A 31 32.26 -29.14 53.36
C GLN A 31 30.89 -28.52 53.61
N HIS A 32 30.38 -28.56 54.85
CA HIS A 32 29.09 -27.97 55.17
C HIS A 32 29.12 -26.42 55.08
N VAL A 33 30.21 -25.79 55.52
CA VAL A 33 30.38 -24.33 55.39
C VAL A 33 30.54 -23.91 53.93
N ASP A 34 31.32 -24.66 53.16
CA ASP A 34 31.53 -24.38 51.74
C ASP A 34 30.25 -24.60 50.90
N SER A 35 29.50 -25.66 51.23
CA SER A 35 28.18 -25.92 50.66
C SER A 35 27.16 -24.82 51.00
N ALA A 36 27.19 -24.28 52.22
CA ALA A 36 26.32 -23.18 52.60
C ALA A 36 26.65 -21.90 51.82
N LYS A 37 27.94 -21.55 51.68
CA LYS A 37 28.39 -20.38 50.91
C LYS A 37 28.06 -20.49 49.43
N THR A 38 28.31 -21.64 48.82
CA THR A 38 27.96 -21.88 47.41
C THR A 38 26.46 -21.78 47.19
N ARG A 39 25.65 -22.31 48.11
CA ARG A 39 24.18 -22.16 48.04
C ARG A 39 23.76 -20.69 48.13
N GLU A 40 24.33 -19.92 49.03
CA GLU A 40 24.03 -18.49 49.17
C GLU A 40 24.44 -17.68 47.91
N LEU A 41 25.61 -17.96 47.35
CA LEU A 41 26.05 -17.36 46.08
C LEU A 41 25.11 -17.70 44.93
N ILE A 42 24.65 -18.96 44.84
CA ILE A 42 23.69 -19.38 43.82
C ILE A 42 22.36 -18.66 44.00
N VAL A 43 21.82 -18.60 45.22
CA VAL A 43 20.54 -17.92 45.51
C VAL A 43 20.64 -16.44 45.18
N THR A 44 21.68 -15.75 45.63
CA THR A 44 21.86 -14.31 45.36
C THR A 44 22.09 -14.02 43.88
N ALA A 45 22.86 -14.85 43.17
CA ALA A 45 23.03 -14.72 41.72
C ALA A 45 21.69 -14.93 40.98
N PHE A 46 20.90 -15.92 41.39
CA PHE A 46 19.60 -16.21 40.81
C PHE A 46 18.60 -15.08 41.07
N GLU A 47 18.60 -14.50 42.27
CA GLU A 47 17.76 -13.36 42.63
C GLU A 47 18.12 -12.11 41.82
N ARG A 48 19.42 -11.83 41.64
CA ARG A 48 19.89 -10.74 40.76
C ARG A 48 19.45 -10.97 39.32
N ALA A 49 19.75 -12.15 38.76
CA ALA A 49 19.37 -12.48 37.39
C ALA A 49 17.85 -12.38 37.16
N ARG A 50 17.04 -12.78 38.16
CA ARG A 50 15.58 -12.66 38.11
C ARG A 50 15.12 -11.21 38.17
N LYS A 51 15.78 -10.37 38.97
CA LYS A 51 15.48 -8.93 39.05
C LYS A 51 15.81 -8.24 37.73
N ASP A 52 17.01 -8.47 37.20
CA ASP A 52 17.46 -7.87 35.94
C ASP A 52 16.57 -8.31 34.77
N SER A 53 16.20 -9.60 34.72
CA SER A 53 15.25 -10.11 33.72
C SER A 53 13.90 -9.43 33.79
N ARG A 54 13.38 -9.15 35.00
CA ARG A 54 12.11 -8.44 35.18
C ARG A 54 12.20 -6.98 34.73
N GLU A 55 13.32 -6.32 35.02
CA GLU A 55 13.55 -4.94 34.59
C GLU A 55 13.58 -4.85 33.05
N LEU A 56 14.34 -5.72 32.39
CA LEU A 56 14.37 -5.80 30.92
C LEU A 56 13.00 -6.09 30.31
N ILE A 57 12.23 -7.02 30.88
CA ILE A 57 10.87 -7.31 30.41
C ILE A 57 9.95 -6.08 30.53
N ASN A 58 10.05 -5.35 31.64
CA ASN A 58 9.25 -4.16 31.87
C ASN A 58 9.63 -3.02 30.92
N GLU A 59 10.93 -2.85 30.65
CA GLU A 59 11.44 -1.88 29.69
C GLU A 59 10.99 -2.21 28.28
N ALA A 60 11.18 -3.45 27.83
CA ALA A 60 10.71 -3.92 26.53
C ALA A 60 9.19 -3.77 26.38
N LYS A 61 8.42 -4.03 27.44
CA LYS A 61 6.97 -3.82 27.43
C LYS A 61 6.60 -2.34 27.28
N LYS A 62 7.32 -1.45 27.97
CA LYS A 62 7.11 0.00 27.88
C LYS A 62 7.42 0.51 26.48
N GLU A 63 8.54 0.09 25.91
CA GLU A 63 8.91 0.44 24.54
C GLU A 63 7.88 -0.07 23.53
N ASN A 64 7.43 -1.32 23.67
CA ASN A 64 6.43 -1.90 22.79
C ASN A 64 5.09 -1.13 22.86
N LEU A 65 4.66 -0.72 24.06
CA LEU A 65 3.48 0.13 24.23
C LEU A 65 3.63 1.48 23.54
N GLU A 66 4.81 2.09 23.62
CA GLU A 66 5.08 3.37 22.97
C GLU A 66 5.12 3.23 21.45
N LEU A 67 5.76 2.18 20.92
CA LEU A 67 5.72 1.85 19.49
C LEU A 67 4.29 1.62 19.00
N HIS A 68 3.46 0.90 19.76
CA HIS A 68 2.04 0.75 19.43
C HIS A 68 1.27 2.07 19.48
N ARG A 69 1.62 2.99 20.38
CA ARG A 69 1.04 4.33 20.42
C ARG A 69 1.41 5.14 19.17
N GLN A 70 2.69 5.16 18.81
CA GLN A 70 3.20 5.84 17.63
C GLN A 70 2.61 5.27 16.34
N ASN A 71 2.54 3.95 16.21
CA ASN A 71 1.97 3.29 15.04
C ASN A 71 0.47 3.64 14.88
N ARG A 72 -0.30 3.66 15.98
CA ARG A 72 -1.70 4.12 15.93
C ARG A 72 -1.83 5.57 15.50
N GLU A 73 -0.89 6.43 15.90
CA GLU A 73 -0.90 7.83 15.50
C GLU A 73 -0.57 8.00 14.01
N LEU A 74 0.44 7.29 13.51
CA LEU A 74 0.76 7.26 12.08
C LEU A 74 -0.41 6.72 11.25
N ILE A 75 -1.13 5.70 11.73
CA ILE A 75 -2.33 5.19 11.07
C ILE A 75 -3.42 6.26 10.99
N ARG A 76 -3.61 7.08 12.04
CA ARG A 76 -4.56 8.21 12.00
C ARG A 76 -4.12 9.27 11.00
N GLN A 77 -2.87 9.71 11.07
CA GLN A 77 -2.33 10.72 10.15
C GLN A 77 -2.44 10.28 8.69
N ASN A 78 -2.12 9.02 8.40
CA ASN A 78 -2.28 8.45 7.06
C ASN A 78 -3.74 8.42 6.62
N ARG A 79 -4.67 8.06 7.51
CA ARG A 79 -6.10 8.10 7.20
C ARG A 79 -6.56 9.52 6.86
N ASP A 80 -6.14 10.51 7.65
CA ASP A 80 -6.52 11.91 7.44
C ASP A 80 -5.93 12.47 6.14
N LEU A 81 -4.68 12.12 5.82
CA LEU A 81 -4.05 12.49 4.55
C LEU A 81 -4.75 11.85 3.35
N VAL A 82 -5.12 10.58 3.44
CA VAL A 82 -5.87 9.89 2.37
C VAL A 82 -7.23 10.56 2.15
N GLU A 83 -7.94 10.91 3.22
CA GLU A 83 -9.24 11.58 3.09
C GLU A 83 -9.08 12.98 2.49
N LYS A 84 -8.07 13.75 2.92
CA LYS A 84 -7.75 15.05 2.34
C LYS A 84 -7.47 14.96 0.85
N VAL A 85 -6.55 14.07 0.43
CA VAL A 85 -6.22 13.87 -0.99
C VAL A 85 -7.45 13.41 -1.78
N ARG A 86 -8.30 12.56 -1.19
CA ARG A 86 -9.54 12.13 -1.82
C ARG A 86 -10.49 13.29 -2.07
N THR A 87 -10.66 14.18 -1.09
CA THR A 87 -11.51 15.37 -1.22
C THR A 87 -10.97 16.35 -2.26
N GLU A 88 -9.68 16.66 -2.22
CA GLU A 88 -9.02 17.55 -3.19
C GLU A 88 -9.09 16.99 -4.62
N ASN A 89 -8.82 15.70 -4.80
CA ASN A 89 -8.94 15.06 -6.11
C ASN A 89 -10.38 15.07 -6.63
N ARG A 90 -11.37 14.85 -5.75
CA ARG A 90 -12.78 14.92 -6.14
C ARG A 90 -13.14 16.32 -6.63
N GLU A 91 -12.74 17.36 -5.90
CA GLU A 91 -12.97 18.76 -6.27
C GLU A 91 -12.26 19.14 -7.58
N GLN A 92 -11.02 18.68 -7.78
CA GLN A 92 -10.28 18.89 -9.02
C GLN A 92 -10.95 18.20 -10.22
N ILE A 93 -11.39 16.95 -10.05
CA ILE A 93 -12.10 16.21 -11.11
C ILE A 93 -13.43 16.89 -11.42
N GLU A 94 -14.19 17.29 -10.40
CA GLU A 94 -15.50 17.93 -10.58
C GLU A 94 -15.36 19.30 -11.26
N SER A 95 -14.38 20.11 -10.85
CA SER A 95 -14.09 21.40 -11.49
C SER A 95 -13.60 21.24 -12.93
N ALA A 96 -12.72 20.27 -13.21
CA ALA A 96 -12.26 19.97 -14.56
C ALA A 96 -13.40 19.48 -15.46
N TYR A 97 -14.23 18.56 -14.94
CA TYR A 97 -15.40 18.05 -15.64
C TYR A 97 -16.39 19.16 -15.99
N ASN A 98 -16.71 20.03 -15.03
CA ASN A 98 -17.63 21.15 -15.26
C ASN A 98 -17.07 22.13 -16.30
N ARG A 99 -15.77 22.44 -16.25
CA ARG A 99 -15.13 23.29 -17.27
C ARG A 99 -15.23 22.67 -18.66
N THR A 100 -14.86 21.40 -18.82
CA THR A 100 -14.97 20.71 -20.12
C THR A 100 -16.42 20.63 -20.61
N ARG A 101 -17.37 20.44 -19.69
CA ARG A 101 -18.80 20.44 -20.02
C ARG A 101 -19.28 21.79 -20.55
N GLU A 102 -18.87 22.89 -19.90
CA GLU A 102 -19.20 24.26 -20.33
C GLU A 102 -18.56 24.60 -21.70
N GLU A 103 -17.29 24.23 -21.88
CA GLU A 103 -16.59 24.38 -23.16
C GLU A 103 -17.29 23.61 -24.28
N MET A 104 -17.65 22.34 -24.03
CA MET A 104 -18.38 21.52 -24.98
C MET A 104 -19.75 22.10 -25.32
N SER A 105 -20.50 22.56 -24.31
CA SER A 105 -21.79 23.21 -24.52
C SER A 105 -21.66 24.45 -25.41
N THR A 106 -20.63 25.26 -25.18
CA THR A 106 -20.35 26.46 -25.98
C THR A 106 -20.00 26.09 -27.42
N LEU A 107 -19.17 25.06 -27.63
CA LEU A 107 -18.82 24.55 -28.95
C LEU A 107 -20.04 24.02 -29.71
N ILE A 108 -20.92 23.27 -29.04
CA ILE A 108 -22.16 22.76 -29.63
C ILE A 108 -23.03 23.93 -30.11
N THR A 109 -23.26 24.93 -29.26
CA THR A 109 -24.05 26.11 -29.63
C THR A 109 -23.42 26.84 -30.82
N ARG A 110 -22.10 27.07 -30.79
CA ARG A 110 -21.39 27.74 -31.88
C ARG A 110 -21.47 26.97 -33.19
N ASN A 111 -21.32 25.64 -33.15
CA ASN A 111 -21.45 24.80 -34.33
C ASN A 111 -22.88 24.82 -34.87
N HIS A 112 -23.88 24.78 -34.00
CA HIS A 112 -25.28 24.91 -34.41
C HIS A 112 -25.52 26.23 -35.15
N ASP A 113 -25.04 27.36 -34.61
CA ASP A 113 -25.17 28.67 -35.26
C ASP A 113 -24.50 28.71 -36.63
N LEU A 114 -23.32 28.09 -36.77
CA LEU A 114 -22.61 28.01 -38.05
C LEU A 114 -23.36 27.14 -39.06
N ILE A 115 -23.93 26.02 -38.61
CA ILE A 115 -24.75 25.14 -39.47
C ILE A 115 -25.97 25.90 -39.97
N MET A 116 -26.68 26.63 -39.10
CA MET A 116 -27.85 27.42 -39.49
C MET A 116 -27.48 28.50 -40.50
N ARG A 117 -26.40 29.26 -40.27
CA ARG A 117 -25.92 30.26 -41.24
C ARG A 117 -25.56 29.64 -42.59
N ASN A 118 -24.89 28.49 -42.58
CA ASN A 118 -24.55 27.78 -43.81
C ASN A 118 -25.81 27.29 -44.53
N HIS A 119 -26.81 26.80 -43.79
CA HIS A 119 -28.09 26.40 -44.36
C HIS A 119 -28.79 27.58 -45.04
N ASP A 120 -28.87 28.74 -44.38
CA ASP A 120 -29.46 29.95 -44.95
C ASP A 120 -28.73 30.39 -46.22
N LEU A 121 -27.40 30.35 -46.24
CA LEU A 121 -26.60 30.66 -47.43
C LEU A 121 -26.87 29.68 -48.59
N ILE A 122 -26.99 28.39 -48.30
CA ILE A 122 -27.30 27.37 -49.32
C ILE A 122 -28.70 27.60 -49.89
N MET A 123 -29.69 27.88 -49.04
CA MET A 123 -31.06 28.15 -49.48
C MET A 123 -31.12 29.38 -50.38
N ASN A 124 -30.54 30.51 -49.95
CA ASN A 124 -30.49 31.73 -50.76
C ASN A 124 -29.77 31.53 -52.11
N ASN A 125 -28.67 30.77 -52.11
CA ASN A 125 -27.96 30.45 -53.35
C ASN A 125 -28.79 29.54 -54.26
N SER A 126 -29.51 28.56 -53.69
CA SER A 126 -30.37 27.66 -54.46
C SER A 126 -31.54 28.40 -55.13
N GLU A 127 -32.13 29.38 -54.43
CA GLU A 127 -33.17 30.27 -54.98
C GLU A 127 -32.60 31.12 -56.12
N GLY A 128 -31.46 31.77 -55.91
CA GLY A 128 -30.79 32.55 -56.96
C GLY A 128 -30.41 31.72 -58.19
N LEU A 129 -29.95 30.48 -58.00
CA LEU A 129 -29.67 29.55 -59.10
C LEU A 129 -30.95 29.10 -59.82
N SER A 130 -32.04 28.89 -59.09
CA SER A 130 -33.35 28.58 -59.67
C SER A 130 -33.85 29.72 -60.57
N ASP A 131 -33.74 30.96 -60.11
CA ASP A 131 -34.11 32.15 -60.89
C ASP A 131 -33.26 32.30 -62.16
N VAL A 132 -31.94 32.07 -62.04
CA VAL A 132 -31.03 32.10 -63.21
C VAL A 132 -31.40 30.98 -64.19
N ARG A 133 -31.65 29.77 -63.70
CA ARG A 133 -32.07 28.63 -64.53
C ARG A 133 -33.38 28.91 -65.24
N GLU A 134 -34.36 29.49 -64.55
CA GLU A 134 -35.64 29.88 -65.16
C GLU A 134 -35.44 30.93 -66.26
N ARG A 135 -34.65 31.98 -65.98
CA ARG A 135 -34.35 33.02 -66.97
C ARG A 135 -33.64 32.45 -68.20
N LEU A 136 -32.67 31.55 -68.00
CA LEU A 136 -32.01 30.84 -69.10
C LEU A 136 -33.00 30.01 -69.91
N GLY A 137 -33.84 29.20 -69.27
CA GLY A 137 -34.86 28.41 -69.97
C GLY A 137 -35.84 29.27 -70.78
N ARG A 138 -36.23 30.46 -70.27
CA ARG A 138 -37.03 31.42 -71.04
C ARG A 138 -36.27 31.94 -72.26
N ILE A 139 -34.99 32.30 -72.13
CA ILE A 139 -34.16 32.79 -73.25
C ILE A 139 -33.95 31.68 -74.29
N GLU A 140 -33.59 30.47 -73.86
CA GLU A 140 -33.43 29.30 -74.73
C GLU A 140 -34.72 29.01 -75.51
N GLY A 141 -35.88 29.08 -74.85
CA GLY A 141 -37.19 28.96 -75.49
C GLY A 141 -37.46 30.02 -76.56
N HIS A 142 -37.06 31.27 -76.34
CA HIS A 142 -37.19 32.35 -77.34
C HIS A 142 -36.24 32.15 -78.53
N LEU A 143 -35.04 31.62 -78.28
CA LEU A 143 -34.03 31.38 -79.31
C LEU A 143 -34.26 30.06 -80.08
N ARG A 144 -35.27 29.25 -79.70
CA ARG A 144 -35.52 27.89 -80.24
C ARG A 144 -34.26 27.02 -80.22
N ILE A 145 -33.40 27.21 -79.22
CA ILE A 145 -32.26 26.33 -79.00
C ILE A 145 -32.82 25.05 -78.39
N VAL A 146 -33.23 24.13 -79.24
CA VAL A 146 -33.63 22.78 -78.81
C VAL A 146 -32.38 22.15 -78.20
N PRO A 147 -32.40 21.73 -76.92
CA PRO A 147 -31.28 20.98 -76.38
C PRO A 147 -31.09 19.73 -77.26
N PRO A 148 -29.85 19.40 -77.67
CA PRO A 148 -29.61 18.21 -78.46
C PRO A 148 -30.17 17.00 -77.70
N PRO A 149 -30.80 16.02 -78.39
CA PRO A 149 -31.33 14.84 -77.73
C PRO A 149 -30.22 14.20 -76.89
N GLU A 150 -30.50 13.95 -75.62
CA GLU A 150 -29.59 13.26 -74.72
C GLU A 150 -29.21 11.94 -75.39
N HIS A 151 -27.95 11.85 -75.83
CA HIS A 151 -27.38 10.56 -76.16
C HIS A 151 -27.32 9.80 -74.84
N GLU A 152 -28.25 8.86 -74.66
CA GLU A 152 -28.16 7.78 -73.69
C GLU A 152 -26.81 7.08 -73.94
N SER A 153 -25.77 7.53 -73.23
CA SER A 153 -24.54 6.78 -73.12
C SER A 153 -24.83 5.65 -72.13
N ASP A 154 -25.39 4.58 -72.68
CA ASP A 154 -25.30 3.24 -72.14
C ASP A 154 -23.81 2.91 -71.91
N ASN A 155 -23.34 3.16 -70.69
CA ASN A 155 -21.99 2.85 -70.28
C ASN A 155 -22.01 2.39 -68.81
N GLY A 156 -22.16 1.07 -68.68
CA GLY A 156 -21.09 0.31 -68.04
C GLY A 156 -21.23 0.14 -66.54
N ASP A 157 -22.02 -0.86 -66.17
CA ASP A 157 -22.15 -1.51 -64.86
C ASP A 157 -20.86 -2.16 -64.30
N ASP A 158 -19.65 -1.73 -64.70
CA ASP A 158 -18.41 -2.48 -64.45
C ASP A 158 -17.45 -1.81 -63.45
N ALA A 159 -17.94 -1.48 -62.24
CA ALA A 159 -17.05 -1.11 -61.14
C ALA A 159 -17.49 -1.61 -59.74
N ALA A 160 -18.22 -2.73 -59.66
CA ALA A 160 -18.57 -3.38 -58.39
C ALA A 160 -17.86 -4.73 -58.16
N ARG A 161 -16.65 -4.93 -58.72
CA ARG A 161 -15.84 -6.15 -58.47
C ARG A 161 -14.34 -5.86 -58.39
N ALA A 162 -13.90 -5.28 -57.28
CA ALA A 162 -12.60 -5.48 -56.64
C ALA A 162 -12.65 -4.74 -55.29
N ALA A 163 -12.89 -5.45 -54.20
CA ALA A 163 -11.87 -5.95 -53.27
C ALA A 163 -11.55 -4.90 -52.18
#